data_AF-A0A657AMC4-F1
#
_entry.id   AF-A0A657AMC4-F1
#
_cell.length_a   1.000
_cell.length_b   1.000
_cell.length_c   1.000
_cell.angle_alpha   90.00
_cell.angle_beta   90.00
_cell.angle_gamma   90.00
#
_symmetry.space_group_name_H-M   'P 1'
#
loop_
_entity.id
_entity.type
_entity.pdbx_description
1 polymer ?
#
loop_
_entity_poly.entity_id
_entity_poly.type
_entity_poly.pdbx_seq_one_letter_code
_entity_poly.pdbx_strand_id
1 'polypeptide(L)'
;MIRIIISQLRTIVPEEELQSKVFWRSFGVMAWVSFLCAALATMLFFAAFDPIELSSIATFPVEFSPNALYTLGFFLFWVFGFSCTALSCVLLALPLAKRQKSLSEHYDEEAD
;
A
#
# COMPACT_ATOMS: atom_id res chain seq x y z
N MET A 1 -4.62 15.08 2.85
CA MET A 1 -4.38 13.93 3.75
C MET A 1 -2.92 13.47 3.76
N ILE A 2 -2.33 13.08 2.62
CA ILE A 2 -0.92 12.65 2.53
C ILE A 2 0.09 13.68 3.09
N ARG A 3 -0.13 14.99 2.85
CA ARG A 3 0.71 16.07 3.38
C ARG A 3 0.72 16.17 4.91
N ILE A 4 -0.39 15.83 5.57
CA ILE A 4 -0.49 15.87 7.03
C ILE A 4 0.33 14.72 7.62
N ILE A 5 0.22 13.53 7.05
CA ILE A 5 0.98 12.35 7.48
C ILE A 5 2.50 12.60 7.30
N ILE A 6 2.91 13.17 6.17
CA ILE A 6 4.32 13.53 5.90
C ILE A 6 4.82 14.61 6.87
N SER A 7 3.98 15.60 7.20
CA SER A 7 4.33 16.67 8.13
C SER A 7 4.52 16.16 9.57
N GLN A 8 3.75 15.17 10.00
CA GLN A 8 3.85 14.61 11.36
C GLN A 8 5.03 13.64 11.50
N LEU A 9 5.39 12.93 10.42
CA LEU A 9 6.58 12.07 10.40
C LEU A 9 7.89 12.87 10.46
N ARG A 10 7.93 14.05 9.85
CA ARG A 10 9.13 14.92 9.81
C ARG A 10 9.54 15.47 11.18
N THR A 11 8.59 15.63 12.10
CA THR A 11 8.86 16.21 13.43
C THR A 11 9.44 15.19 14.42
N ILE A 12 9.29 13.89 14.14
CA ILE A 12 9.63 12.80 15.07
C ILE A 12 10.89 12.04 14.64
N VAL A 13 11.22 12.04 13.34
CA VAL A 13 12.36 11.31 12.78
C VAL A 13 13.38 12.33 12.27
N PRO A 14 14.66 12.30 12.73
CA PRO A 14 15.71 13.18 12.21
C PRO A 14 15.86 12.98 10.70
N GLU A 15 15.97 14.09 9.94
CA GLU A 15 16.02 14.13 8.46
C GLU A 15 17.08 13.18 7.84
N GLU A 16 18.08 12.77 8.62
CA GLU A 16 19.13 11.82 8.22
C GLU A 16 18.61 10.38 8.03
N GLU A 17 17.60 9.94 8.80
CA GLU A 17 16.95 8.62 8.66
C GLU A 17 15.72 8.63 7.73
N LEU A 18 15.27 9.81 7.26
CA LEU A 18 14.27 9.92 6.17
C LEU A 18 14.86 9.53 4.80
N GLN A 19 15.95 8.75 4.80
CA GLN A 19 16.66 8.17 3.67
C GLN A 19 15.68 7.86 2.54
N SER A 20 15.63 8.73 1.52
CA SER A 20 14.80 8.50 0.33
C SER A 20 15.00 7.08 -0.22
N LYS A 21 16.22 6.53 -0.04
CA LYS A 21 16.56 5.14 -0.37
C LYS A 21 15.70 4.09 0.35
N VAL A 22 15.41 4.26 1.64
CA VAL A 22 14.56 3.32 2.41
C VAL A 22 13.10 3.45 1.98
N PHE A 23 12.61 4.66 1.73
CA PHE A 23 11.27 4.89 1.20
C PHE A 23 11.08 4.22 -0.18
N TRP A 24 11.99 4.47 -1.12
CA TRP A 24 11.96 3.86 -2.46
C TRP A 24 12.07 2.33 -2.39
N ARG A 25 12.89 1.79 -1.49
CA ARG A 25 13.01 0.34 -1.27
C ARG A 25 11.69 -0.24 -0.74
N SER A 26 11.10 0.36 0.29
CA SER A 26 9.83 -0.09 0.86
C SER A 26 8.70 -0.01 -0.15
N PHE A 27 8.61 1.09 -0.90
CA PHE A 27 7.65 1.24 -1.98
C PHE A 27 7.81 0.16 -3.06
N GLY A 28 9.06 -0.11 -3.48
CA GLY A 28 9.36 -1.18 -4.44
C GLY A 28 8.93 -2.56 -3.92
N VAL A 29 9.21 -2.87 -2.65
CA VAL A 29 8.79 -4.13 -2.01
C VAL A 29 7.27 -4.24 -1.94
N MET A 30 6.58 -3.19 -1.49
CA MET A 30 5.11 -3.14 -1.44
C MET A 30 4.50 -3.34 -2.83
N ALA A 31 4.99 -2.61 -3.83
CA ALA A 31 4.53 -2.70 -5.21
C ALA A 31 4.74 -4.11 -5.77
N TRP A 32 5.89 -4.73 -5.48
CA TRP A 32 6.22 -6.08 -5.94
C TRP A 32 5.38 -7.18 -5.27
N VAL A 33 5.25 -7.15 -3.95
CA VAL A 33 4.46 -8.15 -3.21
C VAL A 33 2.98 -8.04 -3.58
N SER A 34 2.45 -6.82 -3.65
CA SER A 34 1.06 -6.59 -4.08
C SER A 34 0.84 -6.99 -5.54
N PHE A 35 1.83 -6.83 -6.43
CA PHE A 35 1.75 -7.25 -7.82
C PHE A 35 1.56 -8.77 -7.94
N LEU A 36 2.34 -9.56 -7.20
CA LEU A 36 2.21 -11.03 -7.19
C LEU A 36 0.86 -11.48 -6.61
N CYS A 37 0.43 -10.88 -5.50
CA CYS A 37 -0.89 -11.15 -4.93
C CYS A 37 -2.02 -10.79 -5.91
N ALA A 38 -1.90 -9.67 -6.62
CA ALA A 38 -2.88 -9.24 -7.61
C ALA A 38 -2.93 -10.18 -8.81
N ALA A 39 -1.78 -10.67 -9.28
CA ALA A 39 -1.74 -11.67 -10.36
C ALA A 39 -2.51 -12.95 -9.97
N LEU A 40 -2.27 -13.47 -8.77
CA LEU A 40 -2.99 -14.63 -8.24
C LEU A 40 -4.49 -14.35 -8.06
N ALA A 41 -4.84 -13.21 -7.46
CA ALA A 41 -6.23 -12.81 -7.26
C ALA A 41 -6.97 -12.68 -8.60
N THR A 42 -6.33 -12.10 -9.61
CA THR A 42 -6.88 -11.94 -10.97
C THR A 42 -7.12 -13.31 -11.62
N MET A 43 -6.14 -14.22 -11.54
CA MET A 43 -6.30 -15.59 -12.07
C MET A 43 -7.45 -16.32 -11.39
N LEU A 44 -7.54 -16.27 -10.06
CA LEU A 44 -8.61 -16.92 -9.30
C LEU A 44 -9.98 -16.29 -9.57
N PHE A 45 -10.05 -14.96 -9.64
CA PHE A 45 -11.29 -14.25 -9.92
C PHE A 45 -11.82 -14.59 -11.30
N PHE A 46 -11.00 -14.48 -12.35
CA PHE A 46 -11.45 -14.79 -13.71
C PHE A 46 -11.55 -16.29 -14.01
N ALA A 47 -11.00 -17.16 -13.16
CA ALA A 47 -11.33 -18.59 -13.20
C ALA A 47 -12.75 -18.87 -12.71
N ALA A 48 -13.29 -18.03 -11.82
CA ALA A 48 -14.65 -18.15 -11.28
C ALA A 48 -15.69 -17.31 -12.03
N PHE A 49 -15.29 -16.16 -12.58
CA PHE A 49 -16.16 -15.19 -13.25
C PHE A 49 -15.73 -14.98 -14.71
N ASP A 50 -16.65 -15.16 -15.65
CA ASP A 50 -16.38 -14.90 -17.07
C ASP A 50 -16.28 -13.37 -17.30
N PRO A 51 -15.18 -12.86 -17.89
CA PRO A 51 -15.08 -11.44 -18.21
C PRO A 51 -16.21 -10.96 -19.13
N ILE A 52 -16.66 -11.75 -20.09
CA ILE A 52 -17.68 -11.32 -21.05
C ILE A 52 -19.01 -11.10 -20.33
N GLU A 53 -19.40 -12.00 -19.42
CA GLU A 53 -20.59 -11.82 -18.60
C GLU A 53 -20.48 -10.58 -17.71
N LEU A 54 -19.31 -10.31 -17.11
CA LEU A 54 -19.08 -9.12 -16.31
C LEU A 54 -19.25 -7.81 -17.12
N SER A 55 -18.82 -7.82 -18.39
CA SER A 55 -18.98 -6.67 -19.29
C SER A 55 -20.44 -6.38 -19.63
N SER A 56 -21.29 -7.42 -19.69
CA SER A 56 -22.72 -7.29 -20.01
C SER A 56 -23.54 -6.65 -18.88
N ILE A 57 -23.05 -6.74 -17.63
CA ILE A 57 -23.68 -6.16 -16.44
C ILE A 57 -23.21 -4.72 -16.22
N ALA A 58 -22.13 -4.30 -16.87
CA ALA A 58 -21.58 -2.96 -16.73
C ALA A 58 -22.57 -1.91 -17.29
N THR A 59 -22.84 -0.87 -16.49
CA THR A 59 -23.82 0.19 -16.81
C THR A 59 -23.45 1.02 -18.04
N PHE A 60 -22.19 0.97 -18.49
CA PHE A 60 -21.73 1.73 -19.66
C PHE A 60 -21.71 0.82 -20.90
N PRO A 61 -22.35 1.22 -22.02
CA PRO A 61 -22.36 0.47 -23.28
C PRO A 61 -21.03 0.65 -24.02
N VAL A 62 -19.93 0.29 -23.36
CA VAL A 62 -18.59 0.29 -23.95
C VAL A 62 -18.26 -1.17 -24.24
N GLU A 63 -18.03 -1.49 -25.51
CA GLU A 63 -17.53 -2.80 -25.92
C GLU A 63 -16.10 -2.97 -25.40
N PHE A 64 -15.97 -3.53 -24.20
CA PHE A 64 -14.68 -3.91 -23.67
C PHE A 64 -14.22 -5.20 -24.34
N SER A 65 -13.02 -5.17 -24.93
CA SER A 65 -12.38 -6.42 -25.32
C SER A 65 -12.07 -7.27 -24.08
N PRO A 66 -12.05 -8.61 -24.18
CA PRO A 66 -11.69 -9.48 -23.06
C PRO A 66 -10.35 -9.09 -22.41
N ASN A 67 -9.37 -8.71 -23.23
CA ASN A 67 -8.06 -8.25 -22.77
C ASN A 67 -8.13 -6.97 -21.92
N ALA A 68 -9.04 -6.04 -22.25
CA ALA A 68 -9.23 -4.82 -21.48
C ALA A 68 -9.78 -5.14 -20.08
N LEU A 69 -10.69 -6.12 -19.97
CA LEU A 69 -11.27 -6.53 -18.70
C LEU A 69 -10.26 -7.23 -17.78
N TYR A 70 -9.45 -8.15 -18.33
CA TYR A 70 -8.37 -8.79 -17.58
C TYR A 70 -7.38 -7.75 -17.02
N THR A 71 -7.00 -6.79 -17.86
CA THR A 71 -6.08 -5.72 -17.47
C THR A 71 -6.69 -4.85 -16.38
N LEU A 72 -7.96 -4.45 -16.53
CA LEU A 72 -8.66 -3.64 -15.53
C LEU A 72 -8.77 -4.38 -14.19
N GLY A 73 -9.17 -5.66 -14.21
CA GLY A 73 -9.24 -6.50 -13.00
C GLY A 73 -7.89 -6.59 -12.30
N PHE A 74 -6.81 -6.81 -13.07
CA PHE A 74 -5.45 -6.81 -12.53
C PHE A 74 -5.10 -5.50 -11.82
N PHE A 75 -5.31 -4.35 -12.48
CA PHE A 75 -5.01 -3.05 -11.87
C PHE A 75 -5.87 -2.77 -10.62
N LEU A 76 -7.13 -3.17 -10.62
CA LEU A 76 -8.02 -3.02 -9.46
C LEU A 76 -7.50 -3.83 -8.26
N PHE A 77 -7.19 -5.11 -8.45
CA PHE A 77 -6.63 -5.94 -7.38
C PHE A 77 -5.25 -5.45 -6.94
N TRP A 78 -4.44 -4.95 -7.87
CA TRP A 78 -3.11 -4.44 -7.57
C TRP A 78 -3.14 -3.17 -6.72
N VAL A 79 -3.93 -2.17 -7.12
CA VAL A 79 -4.08 -0.93 -6.33
C VAL A 79 -4.68 -1.22 -4.95
N PHE A 80 -5.65 -2.13 -4.88
CA PHE A 80 -6.25 -2.55 -3.61
C PHE A 80 -5.21 -3.23 -2.71
N GLY A 81 -4.49 -4.23 -3.22
CA GLY A 81 -3.44 -4.94 -2.48
C GLY A 81 -2.31 -4.01 -2.04
N PHE A 82 -1.89 -3.09 -2.92
CA PHE A 82 -0.91 -2.07 -2.58
C PHE A 82 -1.40 -1.18 -1.44
N SER A 83 -2.66 -0.72 -1.50
CA SER A 83 -3.29 0.10 -0.45
C SER A 83 -3.36 -0.64 0.89
N CYS A 84 -3.67 -1.94 0.88
CA CYS A 84 -3.65 -2.78 2.08
C CYS A 84 -2.25 -2.84 2.69
N THR A 85 -1.22 -3.15 1.90
CA THR A 85 0.17 -3.20 2.41
C THR A 85 0.66 -1.86 2.94
N ALA A 86 0.32 -0.76 2.25
CA ALA A 86 0.64 0.59 2.70
C ALA A 86 -0.03 0.90 4.04
N LEU A 87 -1.33 0.59 4.18
CA LEU A 87 -2.06 0.77 5.43
C LEU A 87 -1.47 -0.08 6.56
N SER A 88 -1.14 -1.35 6.30
CA SER A 88 -0.49 -2.22 7.28
C SER A 88 0.84 -1.63 7.77
N CYS A 89 1.67 -1.12 6.86
CA CYS A 89 2.92 -0.47 7.26
C CYS A 89 2.69 0.80 8.08
N VAL A 90 1.70 1.63 7.73
CA VAL A 90 1.34 2.80 8.55
C VAL A 90 0.89 2.37 9.95
N LEU A 91 -0.02 1.40 10.05
CA LEU A 91 -0.54 0.91 11.32
C LEU A 91 0.54 0.28 12.20
N LEU A 92 1.51 -0.41 11.61
CA LEU A 92 2.64 -1.01 12.34
C LEU A 92 3.70 0.04 12.74
N ALA A 93 3.86 1.12 11.98
CA ALA A 93 4.83 2.17 12.29
C ALA A 93 4.40 3.06 13.47
N LEU A 94 3.10 3.28 13.67
CA LEU A 94 2.58 4.18 14.71
C LEU A 94 2.96 3.77 16.15
N PRO A 95 2.79 2.51 16.59
CA PRO A 95 3.13 2.09 17.96
C PRO A 95 4.64 2.11 18.21
N LEU A 96 5.44 1.81 17.19
CA LEU A 96 6.90 1.77 17.29
C LEU A 96 7.47 3.17 17.48
N ALA A 97 6.98 4.16 16.72
CA ALA A 97 7.35 5.56 16.90
C ALA A 97 7.01 6.06 18.31
N LYS A 98 5.84 5.67 18.85
CA LYS A 98 5.44 6.02 20.21
C LYS A 98 6.36 5.37 21.27
N ARG A 99 6.71 4.09 21.10
CA ARG A 99 7.60 3.33 22.00
C ARG A 99 9.02 3.88 22.02
N GLN A 100 9.53 4.27 20.86
CA GLN A 100 10.88 4.85 20.75
C GLN A 100 10.98 6.18 21.50
N LYS A 101 9.96 7.04 21.36
CA LYS A 101 9.91 8.32 22.08
C LYS A 101 9.87 8.14 23.60
N SER A 102 9.07 7.21 24.12
CA SER A 102 9.01 6.97 25.57
C SER A 102 10.33 6.45 26.14
N LEU A 103 11.11 5.72 25.33
CA LEU A 103 12.38 5.18 25.76
C LEU A 103 13.46 6.26 25.83
N SER A 104 13.50 7.19 24.87
CA SER A 104 14.42 8.33 24.92
C SER A 104 14.15 9.24 26.10
N GLU A 105 12.88 9.56 26.38
CA GLU A 105 12.49 10.39 27.54
C GLU A 105 12.96 9.79 28.86
N HIS A 106 12.93 8.46 29.00
CA HIS A 106 13.39 7.77 30.20
C HIS A 106 14.92 7.83 30.41
N TYR A 107 15.69 7.77 29.32
CA TYR A 107 17.16 7.93 29.39
C TYR A 107 17.59 9.35 29.74
N ASP A 108 16.87 10.36 29.24
CA ASP A 108 17.14 11.76 29.56
C ASP A 108 16.86 12.04 31.06
N GLU A 109 15.83 11.41 31.64
CA GLU A 109 15.46 11.53 33.07
C GLU A 109 16.47 10.85 34.02
N GLU A 110 17.14 9.78 33.60
CA GLU A 110 18.20 9.12 34.39
C GLU A 110 19.55 9.85 34.32
N ALA A 111 19.73 10.77 33.36
CA ALA A 111 20.99 11.48 33.12
C ALA A 111 21.13 12.81 33.89
N ASP A 112 20.05 13.30 34.50
CA ASP A 112 19.97 14.52 35.33
C ASP A 112 20.03 14.23 36.84
#